data_AF-A0AAU4SDN7-F1
#
_entry.id   AF-A0AAU4SDN7-F1
#
_cell.length_a   1.000
_cell.length_b   1.000
_cell.length_c   1.000
_cell.angle_alpha   90.00
_cell.angle_beta   90.00
_cell.angle_gamma   90.00
#
_symmetry.space_group_name_H-M   'P 1'
#
loop_
_entity.id
_entity.type
_entity.pdbx_description
1 polymer ?
#
loop_
_entity_poly.entity_id
_entity_poly.type
_entity_poly.pdbx_seq_one_letter_code
_entity_poly.pdbx_strand_id
1 'polypeptide(L)'
;MSGNSGSDTSAGGATHADKRPNELLTSWFVRSGWSKGELARQVNRRARQLGANHISTDTSRVRRWLDGENPREPIPRILSELFSERFGCVVSVEDLGLRAARQSPSVSGVDLPWTGPQTVALLSEFSRSDLMLARRGFLGTSLCLSAGPSLIEPMQRWLVPAPSAPRSEPEPPAQARRGRLSKPELELLESTTVMFRQWDAQCGGGLRRKAVVGQLHEVTDLLQEPQPESTTRILFKVAAELAELAGWMSYDVGLQPTAQKYFVLALHAAKEAGDRPLGSYILSSMSRQMIHLGRPDDALELVHLAQYGSRDCASPRTQSMLYAMEARAYANMGQPGKCKRAVRMAEDTFGEAEEWDEPDPDWIRFFSEAELYGENSHSYRDLAYVAGRSPTYASLAEPLMQRAVDLFAKDSEHQRSYALNLIGMATVHLLQREPEQSAQYATDAMTVAKKVRSERVNTRIRKTVDTAVRDFGDLHEVVDLTDRLAVELPETAEAV
;
A
#
# COMPACT_ATOMS: atom_id res chain seq x y z
N MET A 1 65.68 3.40 -51.62
CA MET A 1 64.42 3.51 -52.41
C MET A 1 63.53 2.36 -52.01
N SER A 2 62.31 2.70 -51.58
CA SER A 2 61.07 1.92 -51.67
C SER A 2 60.99 0.56 -50.95
N GLY A 3 60.05 0.49 -50.01
CA GLY A 3 59.69 -0.72 -49.28
C GLY A 3 58.58 -1.55 -49.93
N ASN A 4 58.27 -2.67 -49.29
CA ASN A 4 57.03 -3.46 -49.17
C ASN A 4 57.48 -4.80 -48.53
N SER A 5 56.72 -5.59 -47.76
CA SER A 5 55.32 -5.65 -47.37
C SER A 5 55.19 -6.87 -46.45
N GLY A 6 54.34 -6.83 -45.43
CA GLY A 6 53.94 -8.05 -44.70
C GLY A 6 53.65 -7.83 -43.23
N SER A 7 52.62 -7.04 -42.91
CA SER A 7 52.05 -6.99 -41.56
C SER A 7 50.69 -7.70 -41.57
N ASP A 8 50.66 -8.86 -40.95
CA ASP A 8 49.46 -9.62 -40.61
C ASP A 8 48.45 -8.74 -39.87
N THR A 9 47.27 -8.61 -40.46
CA THR A 9 46.11 -7.97 -39.83
C THR A 9 45.35 -9.04 -39.06
N SER A 10 45.61 -9.14 -37.75
CA SER A 10 44.76 -9.90 -36.85
C SER A 10 43.44 -9.16 -36.67
N ALA A 11 42.40 -9.69 -37.31
CA ALA A 11 41.02 -9.29 -37.10
C ALA A 11 40.58 -9.65 -35.68
N GLY A 12 40.74 -8.72 -34.75
CA GLY A 12 40.10 -8.75 -33.43
C GLY A 12 38.62 -8.38 -33.55
N GLY A 13 37.79 -9.34 -33.91
CA GLY A 13 36.33 -9.20 -33.85
C GLY A 13 35.90 -8.95 -32.40
N ALA A 14 35.55 -7.71 -32.09
CA ALA A 14 34.83 -7.38 -30.87
C ALA A 14 33.49 -8.11 -30.91
N THR A 15 33.33 -9.11 -30.03
CA THR A 15 32.09 -9.82 -29.76
C THR A 15 31.00 -8.80 -29.45
N HIS A 16 30.08 -8.60 -30.40
CA HIS A 16 28.79 -7.96 -30.14
C HIS A 16 28.11 -8.80 -29.06
N ALA A 17 28.12 -8.33 -27.81
CA ALA A 17 27.25 -8.86 -26.79
C ALA A 17 25.81 -8.72 -27.33
N ASP A 18 25.14 -9.85 -27.54
CA ASP A 18 23.77 -9.91 -28.04
C ASP A 18 22.90 -8.92 -27.27
N LYS A 19 22.48 -7.85 -27.95
CA LYS A 19 21.50 -6.90 -27.42
C LYS A 19 20.17 -7.61 -27.33
N ARG A 20 19.90 -8.21 -26.16
CA ARG A 20 18.57 -8.73 -25.86
C ARG A 20 17.62 -7.55 -25.68
N PRO A 21 16.50 -7.50 -26.43
CA PRO A 21 15.46 -6.49 -26.23
C PRO A 21 15.00 -6.47 -24.77
N ASN A 22 14.67 -5.29 -24.26
CA ASN A 22 14.05 -5.16 -22.94
C ASN A 22 12.55 -5.47 -23.06
N GLU A 23 12.21 -6.75 -22.97
CA GLU A 23 10.83 -7.25 -23.10
C GLU A 23 9.90 -6.65 -22.04
N LEU A 24 10.41 -6.38 -20.84
CA LEU A 24 9.66 -5.77 -19.74
C LEU A 24 9.28 -4.32 -20.05
N LEU A 25 10.24 -3.46 -20.37
CA LEU A 25 9.96 -2.09 -20.79
C LEU A 25 9.09 -2.04 -22.04
N THR A 26 9.28 -2.99 -22.97
CA THR A 26 8.47 -3.08 -24.19
C THR A 26 7.02 -3.38 -23.88
N SER A 27 6.75 -4.34 -22.98
CA SER A 27 5.40 -4.67 -22.53
C SER A 27 4.70 -3.45 -21.89
N TRP A 28 5.37 -2.77 -20.96
CA TRP A 28 4.84 -1.58 -20.31
C TRP A 28 4.62 -0.41 -21.28
N PHE A 29 5.53 -0.21 -22.23
CA PHE A 29 5.41 0.79 -23.27
C PHE A 29 4.22 0.55 -24.21
N VAL A 30 3.98 -0.70 -24.64
CA VAL A 30 2.83 -1.04 -25.49
C VAL A 30 1.52 -0.82 -24.75
N ARG A 31 1.45 -1.29 -23.49
CA ARG A 31 0.26 -1.14 -22.64
C ARG A 31 -0.09 0.31 -22.33
N SER A 32 0.89 1.22 -22.34
CA SER A 32 0.65 2.61 -21.95
C SER A 32 -0.08 3.39 -23.05
N GLY A 33 -0.04 2.90 -24.29
CA GLY A 33 -0.58 3.57 -25.47
C GLY A 33 0.24 4.78 -25.92
N TRP A 34 1.41 5.04 -25.31
CA TRP A 34 2.25 6.17 -25.71
C TRP A 34 2.98 5.93 -27.02
N SER A 35 3.09 6.98 -27.82
CA SER A 35 4.09 7.00 -28.89
C SER A 35 5.50 7.19 -28.29
N LYS A 36 6.56 6.76 -29.01
CA LYS A 36 7.95 6.98 -28.57
C LYS A 36 8.24 8.48 -28.36
N GLY A 37 7.65 9.35 -29.19
CA GLY A 37 7.80 10.79 -29.09
C GLY A 37 7.05 11.39 -27.91
N GLU A 38 5.94 10.79 -27.51
CA GLU A 38 5.21 11.17 -26.30
C GLU A 38 5.96 10.78 -25.03
N LEU A 39 6.48 9.55 -24.95
CA LEU A 39 7.31 9.13 -23.82
C LEU A 39 8.55 10.03 -23.70
N ALA A 40 9.23 10.35 -24.80
CA ALA A 40 10.36 11.29 -24.80
C ALA A 40 9.96 12.68 -24.27
N ARG A 41 8.81 13.22 -24.69
CA ARG A 41 8.29 14.51 -24.20
C ARG A 41 7.98 14.48 -22.71
N GLN A 42 7.39 13.39 -22.21
CA GLN A 42 7.09 13.23 -20.78
C GLN A 42 8.36 13.11 -19.93
N VAL A 43 9.34 12.32 -20.39
CA VAL A 43 10.65 12.21 -19.72
C VAL A 43 11.32 13.59 -19.64
N ASN A 44 11.35 14.35 -20.73
CA ASN A 44 11.92 15.69 -20.73
C ASN A 44 11.18 16.66 -19.82
N ARG A 45 9.84 16.56 -19.75
CA ARG A 45 9.03 17.39 -18.85
C ARG A 45 9.35 17.10 -17.39
N ARG A 46 9.38 15.82 -17.00
CA ARG A 46 9.72 15.38 -15.64
C ARG A 46 11.17 15.72 -15.28
N ALA A 47 12.10 15.55 -16.21
CA ALA A 47 13.51 15.93 -16.01
C ALA A 47 13.66 17.42 -15.67
N ARG A 48 12.93 18.31 -16.35
CA ARG A 48 12.93 19.76 -16.04
C ARG A 48 12.33 20.05 -14.67
N GLN A 49 11.24 19.36 -14.28
CA GLN A 49 10.64 19.50 -12.95
C GLN A 49 11.62 19.10 -11.83
N LEU A 50 12.47 18.10 -12.08
CA LEU A 50 13.51 17.64 -11.16
C LEU A 50 14.81 18.48 -11.23
N GLY A 51 14.83 19.60 -11.97
CA GLY A 51 16.01 20.46 -12.13
C GLY A 51 17.10 19.90 -13.05
N ALA A 52 16.86 18.75 -13.69
CA ALA A 52 17.80 18.09 -14.59
C ALA A 52 17.68 18.60 -16.04
N ASN A 53 17.87 19.92 -16.21
CA ASN A 53 17.68 20.62 -17.49
C ASN A 53 18.65 20.19 -18.61
N HIS A 54 19.72 19.48 -18.27
CA HIS A 54 20.70 18.94 -19.22
C HIS A 54 20.19 17.68 -19.95
N ILE A 55 19.06 17.11 -19.53
CA ILE A 55 18.49 15.91 -20.14
C ILE A 55 17.63 16.29 -21.33
N SER A 56 18.01 15.77 -22.49
CA SER A 56 17.23 15.83 -23.72
C SER A 56 17.09 14.43 -24.31
N THR A 57 15.88 13.89 -24.22
CA THR A 57 15.46 12.59 -24.74
C THR A 57 14.67 12.80 -26.02
N ASP A 58 14.90 11.92 -27.00
CA ASP A 58 14.18 11.87 -28.27
C ASP A 58 13.62 10.46 -28.53
N THR A 59 12.96 10.28 -29.67
CA THR A 59 12.42 8.98 -30.11
C THR A 59 13.50 7.91 -30.26
N SER A 60 14.71 8.30 -30.66
CA SER A 60 15.87 7.42 -30.82
C SER A 60 16.36 6.86 -29.49
N ARG A 61 16.43 7.69 -28.44
CA ARG A 61 16.75 7.28 -27.07
C ARG A 61 15.74 6.27 -26.53
N VAL A 62 14.45 6.55 -26.69
CA VAL A 62 13.38 5.64 -26.27
C VAL A 62 13.51 4.28 -26.96
N ARG A 63 13.80 4.28 -28.28
CA ARG A 63 14.06 3.03 -29.01
C ARG A 63 15.25 2.26 -28.44
N ARG A 64 16.36 2.94 -28.14
CA ARG A 64 17.55 2.28 -27.56
C ARG A 64 17.23 1.60 -26.22
N TRP A 65 16.39 2.23 -25.39
CA TRP A 65 15.96 1.62 -24.12
C TRP A 65 15.13 0.36 -24.32
N LEU A 66 14.21 0.38 -25.28
CA LEU A 66 13.42 -0.79 -25.68
C LEU A 66 14.32 -1.90 -26.26
N ASP A 67 15.37 -1.54 -26.99
CA ASP A 67 16.35 -2.47 -27.56
C ASP A 67 17.36 -3.01 -26.50
N GLY A 68 17.15 -2.74 -25.21
CA GLY A 68 17.96 -3.29 -24.12
C GLY A 68 19.01 -2.36 -23.53
N GLU A 69 19.10 -1.10 -23.98
CA GLU A 69 20.04 -0.14 -23.40
C GLU A 69 19.55 0.41 -22.08
N ASN A 70 20.34 0.24 -21.02
CA ASN A 70 20.01 0.83 -19.74
C ASN A 70 20.35 2.34 -19.72
N PRO A 71 19.36 3.24 -19.52
CA PRO A 71 19.66 4.66 -19.43
C PRO A 71 20.41 5.02 -18.15
N ARG A 72 21.13 6.14 -18.18
CA ARG A 72 21.78 6.70 -16.98
C ARG A 72 20.79 7.49 -16.13
N GLU A 73 21.07 7.59 -14.83
CA GLU A 73 20.32 8.45 -13.92
C GLU A 73 20.21 9.88 -14.43
N PRO A 74 19.08 10.57 -14.17
CA PRO A 74 17.88 10.15 -13.42
C PRO A 74 16.81 9.41 -14.25
N ILE A 75 17.11 9.00 -15.49
CA ILE A 75 16.11 8.51 -16.44
C ILE A 75 15.39 7.22 -15.99
N PRO A 76 16.06 6.18 -15.43
CA PRO A 76 15.34 4.99 -14.94
C PRO A 76 14.26 5.33 -13.90
N ARG A 77 14.58 6.23 -12.95
CA ARG A 77 13.61 6.72 -11.96
C ARG A 77 12.46 7.49 -12.61
N ILE A 78 12.77 8.38 -13.55
CA ILE A 78 11.73 9.13 -14.29
C ILE A 78 10.79 8.17 -15.03
N LEU A 79 11.32 7.13 -15.67
CA LEU A 79 10.49 6.13 -16.35
C LEU A 79 9.61 5.38 -15.35
N SER A 80 10.16 4.92 -14.23
CA SER A 80 9.41 4.27 -13.15
C SER A 80 8.25 5.16 -12.66
N GLU A 81 8.51 6.44 -12.37
CA GLU A 81 7.48 7.39 -11.95
C GLU A 81 6.39 7.60 -13.02
N LEU A 82 6.79 7.83 -14.28
CA LEU A 82 5.85 8.07 -15.38
C LEU A 82 4.94 6.86 -15.62
N PHE A 83 5.51 5.66 -15.66
CA PHE A 83 4.72 4.43 -15.83
C PHE A 83 3.84 4.17 -14.61
N SER A 84 4.32 4.46 -13.40
CA SER A 84 3.51 4.31 -12.19
C SER A 84 2.29 5.21 -12.20
N GLU A 85 2.48 6.48 -12.56
CA GLU A 85 1.40 7.47 -12.73
C GLU A 85 0.42 7.04 -13.83
N ARG A 86 0.92 6.53 -14.95
CA ARG A 86 0.09 6.13 -16.10
C ARG A 86 -0.83 4.97 -15.79
N PHE A 87 -0.37 4.00 -15.01
CA PHE A 87 -1.13 2.78 -14.71
C PHE A 87 -1.83 2.83 -13.35
N GLY A 88 -1.57 3.86 -12.54
CA GLY A 88 -2.11 3.98 -11.18
C GLY A 88 -1.66 2.85 -10.26
N CYS A 89 -0.48 2.28 -10.52
CA CYS A 89 0.10 1.16 -9.79
C CYS A 89 1.64 1.32 -9.81
N VAL A 90 2.38 0.87 -8.80
CA VAL A 90 3.83 1.11 -8.79
C VAL A 90 4.52 0.19 -9.78
N VAL A 91 5.27 0.80 -10.70
CA VAL A 91 6.14 0.15 -11.68
C VAL A 91 7.57 0.50 -11.30
N SER A 92 8.28 -0.41 -10.64
CA SER A 92 9.67 -0.21 -10.22
C SER A 92 10.64 -0.12 -11.40
N VAL A 93 11.88 0.29 -11.15
CA VAL A 93 12.93 0.33 -12.18
C VAL A 93 13.21 -1.10 -12.69
N GLU A 94 13.15 -2.07 -11.79
CA GLU A 94 13.32 -3.49 -12.04
C GLU A 94 12.15 -4.07 -12.86
N ASP A 95 10.91 -3.63 -12.60
CA ASP A 95 9.72 -4.04 -13.38
C ASP A 95 9.78 -3.55 -14.84
N LEU A 96 10.57 -2.50 -15.10
CA LEU A 96 10.88 -2.02 -16.44
C LEU A 96 12.10 -2.74 -17.05
N GLY A 97 12.69 -3.74 -16.39
CA GLY A 97 13.91 -4.40 -16.85
C GLY A 97 15.13 -3.48 -16.91
N LEU A 98 15.10 -2.34 -16.20
CA LEU A 98 16.20 -1.39 -16.11
C LEU A 98 17.02 -1.66 -14.85
N ARG A 99 18.28 -1.22 -14.82
CA ARG A 99 19.12 -1.31 -13.62
C ARG A 99 19.27 0.07 -13.00
N ALA A 100 18.92 0.21 -11.73
CA ALA A 100 19.28 1.37 -10.94
C ALA A 100 20.82 1.47 -10.84
N ALA A 101 21.37 2.69 -10.78
CA ALA A 101 22.78 2.86 -10.43
C ALA A 101 23.04 2.23 -9.05
N ARG A 102 24.18 1.54 -8.88
CA ARG A 102 24.58 0.93 -7.60
C ARG A 102 24.38 1.95 -6.47
N GLN A 103 23.37 1.73 -5.66
CA GLN A 103 23.21 2.46 -4.41
C GLN A 103 24.29 1.96 -3.46
N SER A 104 24.97 2.88 -2.77
CA SER A 104 25.78 2.49 -1.61
C SER A 104 24.89 1.66 -0.68
N PRO A 105 25.36 0.51 -0.16
CA PRO A 105 24.52 -0.44 0.58
C PRO A 105 23.86 0.10 1.85
N SER A 106 24.06 1.36 2.21
CA SER A 106 23.75 1.86 3.55
C SER A 106 22.34 2.40 3.74
N VAL A 107 21.52 2.72 2.73
CA VAL A 107 20.25 3.43 3.02
C VAL A 107 19.07 3.30 2.04
N SER A 108 18.95 2.21 1.28
CA SER A 108 17.84 2.09 0.30
C SER A 108 17.02 0.80 0.36
N GLY A 109 17.42 -0.19 1.15
CA GLY A 109 16.60 -1.37 1.42
C GLY A 109 15.70 -1.17 2.64
N VAL A 110 14.62 -1.94 2.73
CA VAL A 110 13.86 -2.17 3.97
C VAL A 110 14.69 -3.00 4.97
N ASP A 111 16.02 -2.97 4.89
CA ASP A 111 16.91 -3.71 5.79
C ASP A 111 17.15 -2.88 7.06
N LEU A 112 16.06 -2.58 7.76
CA LEU A 112 16.10 -1.93 9.05
C LEU A 112 16.54 -2.94 10.11
N PRO A 113 17.35 -2.52 11.08
CA PRO A 113 17.78 -3.44 12.10
C PRO A 113 16.65 -3.69 13.12
N TRP A 114 16.45 -4.97 13.45
CA TRP A 114 15.34 -5.46 14.28
C TRP A 114 15.71 -5.45 15.76
N THR A 115 16.04 -4.28 16.29
CA THR A 115 16.27 -4.07 17.73
C THR A 115 15.43 -2.91 18.25
N GLY A 116 15.01 -2.98 19.51
CA GLY A 116 14.25 -1.93 20.18
C GLY A 116 14.87 -0.53 20.04
N PRO A 117 16.13 -0.29 20.44
CA PRO A 117 16.74 1.03 20.38
C PRO A 117 16.78 1.63 18.97
N GLN A 118 17.04 0.82 17.95
CA GLN A 118 17.08 1.32 16.57
C GLN A 118 15.68 1.54 15.99
N THR A 119 14.71 0.71 16.35
CA THR A 119 13.29 0.91 16.02
C THR A 119 12.80 2.26 16.56
N VAL A 120 13.12 2.56 17.82
CA VAL A 120 12.80 3.85 18.46
C VAL A 120 13.48 5.03 17.74
N ALA A 121 14.78 4.90 17.41
CA ALA A 121 15.50 5.95 16.70
C ALA A 121 14.87 6.27 15.33
N LEU A 122 14.51 5.24 14.56
CA LEU A 122 13.91 5.39 13.23
C LEU A 122 12.47 5.92 13.28
N LEU A 123 11.67 5.48 14.25
CA LEU A 123 10.34 6.03 14.51
C LEU A 123 10.43 7.53 14.87
N SER A 124 11.39 7.92 15.70
CA SER A 124 11.58 9.31 16.14
C SER A 124 12.03 10.19 14.98
N GLU A 125 13.01 9.73 14.20
CA GLU A 125 13.51 10.43 13.02
C GLU A 125 12.39 10.61 11.99
N PHE A 126 11.69 9.53 11.64
CA PHE A 126 10.69 9.57 10.58
C PHE A 126 9.45 10.38 10.97
N SER A 127 8.91 10.18 12.18
CA SER A 127 7.75 10.96 12.67
C SER A 127 8.07 12.44 12.79
N ARG A 128 9.27 12.80 13.29
CA ARG A 128 9.74 14.20 13.33
C ARG A 128 9.86 14.78 11.94
N SER A 129 10.53 14.08 11.02
CA SER A 129 10.68 14.54 9.64
C SER A 129 9.32 14.77 8.99
N ASP A 130 8.38 13.85 9.13
CA ASP A 130 7.04 13.95 8.54
C ASP A 130 6.22 15.13 9.09
N LEU A 131 6.34 15.43 10.39
CA LEU A 131 5.76 16.65 10.98
C LEU A 131 6.42 17.92 10.44
N MET A 132 7.72 17.89 10.19
CA MET A 132 8.50 19.03 9.68
C MET A 132 8.36 19.22 8.16
N LEU A 133 8.00 18.19 7.39
CA LEU A 133 7.82 18.25 5.92
C LEU A 133 6.71 19.22 5.46
N ALA A 134 5.83 19.66 6.37
CA ALA A 134 4.92 20.78 6.10
C ALA A 134 5.64 22.14 5.96
N ARG A 135 6.96 22.22 6.26
CA ARG A 135 7.84 23.36 6.01
C ARG A 135 8.92 22.93 5.01
N ARG A 136 8.73 23.33 3.75
CA ARG A 136 9.67 23.27 2.61
C ARG A 136 11.09 22.73 2.91
N GLY A 137 11.42 21.57 2.31
CA GLY A 137 12.77 21.33 1.79
C GLY A 137 13.75 20.51 2.62
N PHE A 138 13.32 19.48 3.35
CA PHE A 138 14.27 18.55 3.96
C PHE A 138 14.64 17.39 3.02
N LEU A 139 15.94 17.22 2.79
CA LEU A 139 16.60 16.12 2.08
C LEU A 139 16.74 14.89 2.99
N GLY A 140 15.61 14.36 3.49
CA GLY A 140 15.57 13.04 4.13
C GLY A 140 15.70 11.96 3.05
N THR A 141 16.33 10.84 3.40
CA THR A 141 16.46 9.61 2.60
C THR A 141 15.29 9.44 1.62
N SER A 142 15.59 9.35 0.32
CA SER A 142 14.56 9.24 -0.72
C SER A 142 13.60 8.10 -0.36
N LEU A 143 12.35 8.45 -0.03
CA LEU A 143 11.27 7.49 0.23
C LEU A 143 10.92 6.82 -1.09
N CYS A 144 11.61 5.72 -1.40
CA CYS A 144 11.29 4.85 -2.51
C CYS A 144 10.38 3.73 -2.02
N LEU A 145 9.35 3.41 -2.80
CA LEU A 145 8.56 2.22 -2.53
C LEU A 145 9.40 0.97 -2.88
N SER A 146 9.48 0.04 -1.94
CA SER A 146 10.13 -1.26 -2.08
C SER A 146 9.15 -2.32 -2.58
N ALA A 147 9.68 -3.32 -3.29
CA ALA A 147 8.92 -4.33 -4.00
C ALA A 147 9.75 -5.61 -4.18
N GLY A 148 9.08 -6.75 -4.28
CA GLY A 148 9.70 -8.05 -4.51
C GLY A 148 10.59 -8.43 -3.33
N PRO A 149 11.75 -9.08 -3.58
CA PRO A 149 12.67 -9.49 -2.53
C PRO A 149 13.10 -8.36 -1.58
N SER A 150 13.23 -7.12 -2.09
CA SER A 150 13.62 -5.95 -1.29
C SER A 150 12.61 -5.57 -0.20
N LEU A 151 11.35 -5.97 -0.38
CA LEU A 151 10.29 -5.83 0.61
C LEU A 151 10.11 -7.12 1.43
N ILE A 152 10.07 -8.28 0.77
CA ILE A 152 9.68 -9.55 1.42
C ILE A 152 10.78 -10.07 2.35
N GLU A 153 12.04 -10.09 1.92
CA GLU A 153 13.13 -10.71 2.72
C GLU A 153 13.32 -10.04 4.09
N PRO A 154 13.27 -8.69 4.22
CA PRO A 154 13.32 -8.08 5.54
C PRO A 154 12.12 -8.45 6.41
N MET A 155 10.91 -8.50 5.86
CA MET A 155 9.69 -8.80 6.62
C MET A 155 9.70 -10.21 7.19
N GLN A 156 10.32 -11.19 6.52
CA GLN A 156 10.48 -12.56 7.05
C GLN A 156 11.18 -12.59 8.42
N ARG A 157 12.06 -11.62 8.71
CA ARG A 157 12.75 -11.52 10.00
C ARG A 157 11.82 -11.19 11.17
N TRP A 158 10.59 -10.77 10.91
CA TRP A 158 9.56 -10.64 11.93
C TRP A 158 9.31 -11.97 12.66
N LEU A 159 9.38 -13.10 11.96
CA LEU A 159 9.17 -14.45 12.53
C LEU A 159 10.29 -14.88 13.47
N VAL A 160 11.49 -14.33 13.32
CA VAL A 160 12.66 -14.72 14.11
C VAL A 160 12.49 -14.17 15.53
N PRO A 161 12.49 -15.01 16.57
CA PRO A 161 12.44 -14.54 17.95
C PRO A 161 13.51 -13.48 18.21
N ALA A 162 13.16 -12.38 18.88
CA ALA A 162 14.17 -11.42 19.32
C ALA A 162 15.14 -12.15 20.26
N PRO A 163 16.48 -12.01 20.08
CA PRO A 163 17.42 -12.56 21.04
C PRO A 163 17.10 -11.94 22.40
N SER A 164 16.88 -12.78 23.41
CA SER A 164 16.75 -12.33 24.79
C SER A 164 17.96 -11.46 25.10
N ALA A 165 17.74 -10.18 25.42
CA ALA A 165 18.82 -9.34 25.89
C ALA A 165 19.50 -10.10 27.05
N PRO A 166 20.84 -10.20 27.09
CA PRO A 166 21.51 -10.84 28.21
C PRO A 166 20.99 -10.15 29.48
N ARG A 167 20.46 -10.94 30.42
CA ARG A 167 20.11 -10.46 31.77
C ARG A 167 21.34 -9.73 32.29
N SER A 168 21.33 -8.40 32.25
CA SER A 168 22.32 -7.61 32.95
C SER A 168 22.23 -8.04 34.41
N GLU A 169 23.36 -8.43 34.99
CA GLU A 169 23.44 -8.68 36.43
C GLU A 169 22.81 -7.49 37.17
N PRO A 170 22.07 -7.71 38.27
CA PRO A 170 21.44 -6.63 39.00
C PRO A 170 22.54 -5.67 39.47
N GLU A 171 22.68 -4.55 38.76
CA GLU A 171 23.49 -3.43 39.25
C GLU A 171 22.95 -3.03 40.63
N PRO A 172 23.84 -2.68 41.58
CA PRO A 172 23.43 -2.23 42.91
C PRO A 172 22.43 -1.07 42.79
N PRO A 173 21.49 -0.90 43.74
CA PRO A 173 20.37 0.02 43.60
C PRO A 173 20.85 1.48 43.63
N ALA A 174 21.33 1.98 42.51
CA ALA A 174 21.46 3.39 42.22
C ALA A 174 20.02 3.90 42.07
N GLN A 175 19.42 4.33 43.20
CA GLN A 175 18.12 4.97 43.33
C GLN A 175 17.19 4.66 42.16
N ALA A 176 16.48 3.54 42.23
CA ALA A 176 15.46 3.15 41.26
C ALA A 176 14.70 4.39 40.77
N ARG A 177 15.11 4.91 39.60
CA ARG A 177 14.39 5.97 38.91
C ARG A 177 13.13 5.27 38.46
N ARG A 178 12.12 5.32 39.32
CA ARG A 178 10.78 4.77 39.09
C ARG A 178 10.42 5.12 37.66
N GLY A 179 10.02 4.12 36.86
CA GLY A 179 9.39 4.37 35.57
C GLY A 179 8.36 5.47 35.77
N ARG A 180 8.49 6.55 34.99
CA ARG A 180 7.75 7.79 35.24
C ARG A 180 6.27 7.67 34.96
N LEU A 181 5.88 6.70 34.13
CA LEU A 181 4.50 6.52 33.69
C LEU A 181 3.70 5.68 34.69
N SER A 182 2.66 6.29 35.22
CA SER A 182 1.62 5.65 36.00
C SER A 182 0.70 4.80 35.13
N LYS A 183 -0.02 3.85 35.74
CA LYS A 183 -1.01 3.03 35.03
C LYS A 183 -2.08 3.88 34.30
N PRO A 184 -2.64 4.95 34.91
CA PRO A 184 -3.59 5.81 34.20
C PRO A 184 -2.99 6.53 32.97
N GLU A 185 -1.71 6.89 32.99
CA GLU A 185 -1.05 7.49 31.83
C GLU A 185 -0.91 6.49 30.67
N LEU A 186 -0.64 5.21 30.97
CA LEU A 186 -0.62 4.16 29.95
C LEU A 186 -2.00 3.88 29.37
N GLU A 187 -3.02 3.78 30.22
CA GLU A 187 -4.42 3.63 29.80
C GLU A 187 -4.90 4.82 28.93
N LEU A 188 -4.39 6.03 29.22
CA LEU A 188 -4.66 7.22 28.41
C LEU A 188 -4.05 7.11 27.01
N LEU A 189 -2.82 6.60 26.88
CA LEU A 189 -2.16 6.40 25.59
C LEU A 189 -2.91 5.36 24.73
N GLU A 190 -3.33 4.25 25.34
CA GLU A 190 -4.12 3.21 24.67
C GLU A 190 -5.48 3.75 24.21
N SER A 191 -6.24 4.42 25.10
CA SER A 191 -7.54 5.00 24.76
C SER A 191 -7.45 6.12 23.72
N THR A 192 -6.37 6.90 23.72
CA THR A 192 -6.11 7.91 22.67
C THR A 192 -5.93 7.27 21.30
N THR A 193 -5.29 6.10 21.25
CA THR A 193 -5.11 5.33 20.00
C THR A 193 -6.45 4.82 19.45
N VAL A 194 -7.32 4.31 20.32
CA VAL A 194 -8.71 3.95 19.97
C VAL A 194 -9.48 5.15 19.42
N MET A 195 -9.40 6.30 20.10
CA MET A 195 -10.05 7.54 19.64
C MET A 195 -9.57 7.96 18.26
N PHE A 196 -8.26 7.87 17.97
CA PHE A 196 -7.75 8.19 16.63
C PHE A 196 -8.28 7.26 15.54
N ARG A 197 -8.42 5.95 15.81
CA ARG A 197 -9.04 5.02 14.86
C ARG A 197 -10.50 5.34 14.60
N GLN A 198 -11.27 5.65 15.64
CA GLN A 198 -12.67 6.06 15.49
C GLN A 198 -12.80 7.34 14.64
N TRP A 199 -11.92 8.32 14.85
CA TRP A 199 -11.88 9.53 14.02
C TRP A 199 -11.51 9.25 12.56
N ASP A 200 -10.56 8.35 12.29
CA ASP A 200 -10.23 7.93 10.92
C ASP A 200 -11.43 7.27 10.23
N ALA A 201 -12.12 6.35 10.92
CA ALA A 201 -13.30 5.66 10.40
C ALA A 201 -14.41 6.64 9.97
N GLN A 202 -14.67 7.67 10.80
CA GLN A 202 -15.73 8.66 10.58
C GLN A 202 -15.42 9.68 9.47
N CYS A 203 -14.19 10.21 9.43
CA CYS A 203 -13.87 11.40 8.63
C CYS A 203 -12.98 11.12 7.40
N GLY A 204 -12.30 9.97 7.37
CA GLY A 204 -11.24 9.66 6.40
C GLY A 204 -9.89 10.30 6.76
N GLY A 205 -8.81 9.65 6.31
CA GLY A 205 -7.46 9.79 6.89
C GLY A 205 -6.72 11.11 6.71
N GLY A 206 -7.26 12.12 6.03
CA GLY A 206 -6.51 13.35 5.73
C GLY A 206 -6.37 14.33 6.91
N LEU A 207 -7.47 14.68 7.58
CA LEU A 207 -7.54 15.88 8.44
C LEU A 207 -6.77 15.72 9.77
N ARG A 208 -6.68 14.49 10.29
CA ARG A 208 -6.12 14.20 11.62
C ARG A 208 -4.76 13.50 11.59
N ARG A 209 -4.20 13.22 10.41
CA ARG A 209 -2.93 12.48 10.27
C ARG A 209 -1.79 13.07 11.09
N LYS A 210 -1.67 14.41 11.10
CA LYS A 210 -0.64 15.11 11.89
C LYS A 210 -0.78 14.89 13.40
N ALA A 211 -2.00 14.74 13.91
CA ALA A 211 -2.23 14.46 15.33
C ALA A 211 -1.76 13.05 15.69
N VAL A 212 -2.06 12.05 14.83
CA VAL A 212 -1.58 10.67 15.00
C VAL A 212 -0.05 10.62 14.97
N VAL A 213 0.59 11.27 13.99
CA VAL A 213 2.06 11.32 13.92
C VAL A 213 2.67 12.07 15.11
N GLY A 214 2.00 13.13 15.61
CA GLY A 214 2.39 13.83 16.83
C GLY A 214 2.38 12.92 18.06
N GLN A 215 1.29 12.16 18.25
CA GLN A 215 1.18 11.19 19.34
C GLN A 215 2.23 10.08 19.21
N LEU A 216 2.47 9.58 17.99
CA LEU A 216 3.53 8.60 17.73
C LEU A 216 4.90 9.15 18.13
N HIS A 217 5.18 10.42 17.82
CA HIS A 217 6.43 11.08 18.21
C HIS A 217 6.58 11.15 19.73
N GLU A 218 5.53 11.55 20.44
CA GLU A 218 5.50 11.61 21.91
C GLU A 218 5.73 10.23 22.54
N VAL A 219 5.04 9.19 22.08
CA VAL A 219 5.24 7.81 22.55
C VAL A 219 6.66 7.33 22.28
N THR A 220 7.25 7.76 21.16
CA THR A 220 8.64 7.43 20.82
C THR A 220 9.63 8.14 21.76
N ASP A 221 9.37 9.38 22.16
CA ASP A 221 10.19 10.08 23.16
C ASP A 221 10.12 9.36 24.53
N LEU A 222 8.93 8.87 24.93
CA LEU A 222 8.77 8.05 26.13
C LEU A 222 9.55 6.72 26.08
N LEU A 223 9.68 6.12 24.88
CA LEU A 223 10.48 4.92 24.63
C LEU A 223 12.00 5.17 24.68
N GLN A 224 12.46 6.42 24.56
CA GLN A 224 13.87 6.78 24.74
C GLN A 224 14.27 6.92 26.20
N GLU A 225 13.30 7.10 27.10
CA GLU A 225 13.55 7.13 28.55
C GLU A 225 13.68 5.70 29.12
N PRO A 226 14.46 5.49 30.20
CA PRO A 226 14.48 4.21 30.89
C PRO A 226 13.10 3.84 31.45
N GLN A 227 12.54 2.70 31.01
CA GLN A 227 11.25 2.18 31.45
C GLN A 227 11.38 0.74 31.95
N PRO A 228 10.49 0.28 32.86
CA PRO A 228 10.33 -1.14 33.15
C PRO A 228 9.94 -1.92 31.90
N GLU A 229 10.40 -3.17 31.77
CA GLU A 229 10.16 -4.00 30.57
C GLU A 229 8.67 -4.13 30.21
N SER A 230 7.79 -4.28 31.21
CA SER A 230 6.34 -4.34 31.01
C SER A 230 5.77 -3.06 30.39
N THR A 231 6.25 -1.89 30.86
CA THR A 231 5.89 -0.58 30.32
C THR A 231 6.43 -0.40 28.90
N THR A 232 7.68 -0.80 28.65
CA THR A 232 8.29 -0.75 27.31
C THR A 232 7.49 -1.54 26.28
N ARG A 233 7.02 -2.75 26.62
CA ARG A 233 6.18 -3.56 25.71
C ARG A 233 4.86 -2.88 25.38
N ILE A 234 4.19 -2.28 26.36
CA ILE A 234 2.95 -1.51 26.15
C ILE A 234 3.21 -0.30 25.24
N LEU A 235 4.27 0.46 25.50
CA LEU A 235 4.63 1.61 24.67
C LEU A 235 4.97 1.21 23.22
N PHE A 236 5.66 0.08 23.01
CA PHE A 236 5.89 -0.45 21.66
C PHE A 236 4.60 -0.87 20.98
N LYS A 237 3.63 -1.47 21.71
CA LYS A 237 2.32 -1.80 21.16
C LYS A 237 1.57 -0.55 20.70
N VAL A 238 1.52 0.48 21.56
CA VAL A 238 0.91 1.78 21.23
C VAL A 238 1.61 2.43 20.03
N ALA A 239 2.96 2.42 20.00
CA ALA A 239 3.73 2.93 18.87
C ALA A 239 3.44 2.17 17.56
N ALA A 240 3.31 0.84 17.63
CA ALA A 240 2.96 0.02 16.48
C ALA A 240 1.57 0.34 15.94
N GLU A 241 0.56 0.46 16.80
CA GLU A 241 -0.80 0.82 16.42
C GLU A 241 -0.88 2.24 15.81
N LEU A 242 -0.19 3.23 16.41
CA LEU A 242 -0.15 4.59 15.88
C LEU A 242 0.63 4.69 14.56
N ALA A 243 1.72 3.94 14.40
CA ALA A 243 2.47 3.87 13.16
C ALA A 243 1.66 3.17 12.05
N GLU A 244 0.94 2.09 12.37
CA GLU A 244 0.01 1.44 11.44
C GLU A 244 -1.06 2.42 10.97
N LEU A 245 -1.71 3.13 11.90
CA LEU A 245 -2.73 4.12 11.58
C LEU A 245 -2.16 5.28 10.73
N ALA A 246 -0.98 5.80 11.07
CA ALA A 246 -0.30 6.80 10.26
C ALA A 246 0.01 6.31 8.84
N GLY A 247 0.38 5.03 8.70
CA GLY A 247 0.56 4.34 7.44
C GLY A 247 -0.74 4.25 6.65
N TRP A 248 -1.82 3.80 7.29
CA TRP A 248 -3.15 3.68 6.69
C TRP A 248 -3.69 5.02 6.19
N MET A 249 -3.61 6.05 7.02
CA MET A 249 -4.01 7.42 6.66
C MET A 249 -3.18 7.96 5.49
N SER A 250 -1.89 7.64 5.44
CA SER A 250 -1.01 8.03 4.33
C SER A 250 -1.37 7.29 3.04
N TYR A 251 -1.69 5.99 3.13
CA TYR A 251 -2.17 5.18 2.02
C TYR A 251 -3.47 5.76 1.43
N ASP A 252 -4.38 6.20 2.30
CA ASP A 252 -5.69 6.75 1.91
C ASP A 252 -5.64 8.10 1.18
N VAL A 253 -4.62 8.91 1.46
CA VAL A 253 -4.37 10.17 0.74
C VAL A 253 -3.35 10.01 -0.40
N GLY A 254 -2.98 8.77 -0.75
CA GLY A 254 -2.10 8.47 -1.89
C GLY A 254 -0.59 8.60 -1.64
N LEU A 255 -0.15 8.83 -0.40
CA LEU A 255 1.27 8.92 -0.02
C LEU A 255 1.89 7.51 0.13
N GLN A 256 1.96 6.75 -0.96
CA GLN A 256 2.34 5.33 -0.95
C GLN A 256 3.71 5.04 -0.32
N PRO A 257 4.80 5.77 -0.63
CA PRO A 257 6.10 5.52 0.00
C PRO A 257 6.10 5.80 1.51
N THR A 258 5.40 6.87 1.93
CA THR A 258 5.23 7.22 3.35
C THR A 258 4.45 6.13 4.08
N ALA A 259 3.36 5.63 3.47
CA ALA A 259 2.56 4.55 4.00
C ALA A 259 3.39 3.29 4.24
N GLN A 260 4.15 2.86 3.23
CA GLN A 260 4.98 1.66 3.35
C GLN A 260 6.03 1.81 4.45
N LYS A 261 6.66 2.98 4.56
CA LYS A 261 7.65 3.24 5.60
C LYS A 261 7.04 3.14 7.00
N TYR A 262 5.85 3.69 7.20
CA TYR A 262 5.13 3.56 8.47
C TYR A 262 4.73 2.13 8.78
N PHE A 263 4.22 1.36 7.81
CA PHE A 263 3.88 -0.04 8.02
C PHE A 263 5.08 -0.89 8.41
N VAL A 264 6.23 -0.67 7.76
CA VAL A 264 7.49 -1.32 8.14
C VAL A 264 7.81 -0.99 9.60
N LEU A 265 7.88 0.30 9.97
CA LEU A 265 8.20 0.70 11.34
C LEU A 265 7.20 0.16 12.38
N ALA A 266 5.92 0.10 12.01
CA ALA A 266 4.88 -0.50 12.83
C ALA A 266 5.15 -2.00 13.08
N LEU A 267 5.56 -2.76 12.05
CA LEU A 267 5.86 -4.18 12.19
C LEU A 267 7.07 -4.42 13.11
N HIS A 268 8.09 -3.57 13.02
CA HIS A 268 9.22 -3.60 13.95
C HIS A 268 8.77 -3.34 15.39
N ALA A 269 7.94 -2.30 15.61
CA ALA A 269 7.42 -2.01 16.95
C ALA A 269 6.51 -3.13 17.49
N ALA A 270 5.67 -3.74 16.66
CA ALA A 270 4.84 -4.88 17.04
C ALA A 270 5.70 -6.09 17.45
N LYS A 271 6.83 -6.30 16.76
CA LYS A 271 7.80 -7.34 17.15
C LYS A 271 8.39 -7.08 18.54
N GLU A 272 8.82 -5.85 18.82
CA GLU A 272 9.38 -5.47 20.13
C GLU A 272 8.33 -5.51 21.24
N ALA A 273 7.05 -5.27 20.93
CA ALA A 273 5.93 -5.49 21.83
C ALA A 273 5.66 -6.99 22.12
N GLY A 274 6.11 -7.89 21.23
CA GLY A 274 5.76 -9.31 21.25
C GLY A 274 4.32 -9.60 20.80
N ASP A 275 3.67 -8.66 20.11
CA ASP A 275 2.28 -8.74 19.68
C ASP A 275 2.20 -9.27 18.23
N ARG A 276 2.18 -10.61 18.10
CA ARG A 276 2.09 -11.29 16.79
C ARG A 276 0.77 -11.06 16.06
N PRO A 277 -0.41 -11.07 16.73
CA PRO A 277 -1.66 -10.70 16.08
C PRO A 277 -1.60 -9.29 15.46
N LEU A 278 -1.11 -8.29 16.20
CA LEU A 278 -0.93 -6.94 15.66
C LEU A 278 0.04 -6.90 14.47
N GLY A 279 1.16 -7.63 14.54
CA GLY A 279 2.09 -7.76 13.42
C GLY A 279 1.45 -8.35 12.16
N SER A 280 0.56 -9.34 12.32
CA SER A 280 -0.17 -9.95 11.20
C SER A 280 -1.16 -8.97 10.54
N TYR A 281 -1.81 -8.11 11.34
CA TYR A 281 -2.65 -7.04 10.84
C TYR A 281 -1.85 -6.01 10.03
N ILE A 282 -0.68 -5.58 10.52
CA ILE A 282 0.20 -4.67 9.80
C ILE A 282 0.64 -5.26 8.44
N LEU A 283 1.00 -6.55 8.42
CA LEU A 283 1.32 -7.26 7.17
C LEU A 283 0.12 -7.33 6.21
N SER A 284 -1.11 -7.43 6.73
CA SER A 284 -2.33 -7.35 5.92
C SER A 284 -2.53 -5.95 5.31
N SER A 285 -2.21 -4.88 6.03
CA SER A 285 -2.21 -3.50 5.50
C SER A 285 -1.18 -3.34 4.38
N MET A 286 0.02 -3.91 4.55
CA MET A 286 1.03 -3.95 3.49
C MET A 286 0.55 -4.77 2.28
N SER A 287 -0.07 -5.92 2.49
CA SER A 287 -0.63 -6.75 1.41
C SER A 287 -1.68 -5.99 0.60
N ARG A 288 -2.59 -5.27 1.27
CA ARG A 288 -3.59 -4.42 0.63
C ARG A 288 -2.95 -3.32 -0.20
N GLN A 289 -1.87 -2.70 0.30
CA GLN A 289 -1.07 -1.76 -0.47
C GLN A 289 -0.51 -2.44 -1.74
N MET A 290 0.08 -3.64 -1.63
CA MET A 290 0.64 -4.33 -2.78
C MET A 290 -0.42 -4.73 -3.83
N ILE A 291 -1.63 -5.13 -3.41
CA ILE A 291 -2.76 -5.35 -4.33
C ILE A 291 -3.14 -4.06 -5.06
N HIS A 292 -3.25 -2.94 -4.34
CA HIS A 292 -3.56 -1.64 -4.94
C HIS A 292 -2.50 -1.22 -5.97
N LEU A 293 -1.25 -1.58 -5.73
CA LEU A 293 -0.13 -1.31 -6.60
C LEU A 293 0.08 -2.36 -7.70
N GLY A 294 -0.87 -3.29 -7.88
CA GLY A 294 -0.84 -4.27 -8.95
C GLY A 294 0.24 -5.34 -8.79
N ARG A 295 0.67 -5.62 -7.55
CA ARG A 295 1.70 -6.60 -7.20
C ARG A 295 1.13 -7.70 -6.31
N PRO A 296 0.26 -8.57 -6.85
CA PRO A 296 -0.46 -9.55 -6.06
C PRO A 296 0.44 -10.70 -5.55
N ASP A 297 1.57 -10.99 -6.21
CA ASP A 297 2.54 -11.98 -5.72
C ASP A 297 3.13 -11.56 -4.36
N ASP A 298 3.58 -10.31 -4.24
CA ASP A 298 4.05 -9.77 -2.96
C ASP A 298 2.96 -9.70 -1.91
N ALA A 299 1.74 -9.35 -2.33
CA ALA A 299 0.59 -9.32 -1.44
C ALA A 299 0.32 -10.70 -0.82
N LEU A 300 0.45 -11.77 -1.63
CA LEU A 300 0.28 -13.15 -1.19
C LEU A 300 1.39 -13.55 -0.21
N GLU A 301 2.65 -13.27 -0.53
CA GLU A 301 3.79 -13.56 0.35
C GLU A 301 3.64 -12.88 1.73
N LEU A 302 3.21 -11.61 1.76
CA LEU A 302 2.95 -10.88 3.01
C LEU A 302 1.82 -11.51 3.84
N VAL A 303 0.75 -11.99 3.20
CA VAL A 303 -0.37 -12.64 3.88
C VAL A 303 0.01 -14.02 4.39
N HIS A 304 0.77 -14.80 3.62
CA HIS A 304 1.28 -16.10 4.07
C HIS A 304 2.23 -15.94 5.26
N LEU A 305 3.07 -14.91 5.22
CA LEU A 305 3.91 -14.54 6.36
C LEU A 305 3.04 -14.20 7.59
N ALA A 306 1.99 -13.40 7.42
CA ALA A 306 1.07 -13.00 8.49
C ALA A 306 0.33 -14.19 9.11
N GLN A 307 -0.22 -15.07 8.28
CA GLN A 307 -0.92 -16.30 8.70
C GLN A 307 0.04 -17.21 9.47
N TYR A 308 1.23 -17.48 8.91
CA TYR A 308 2.21 -18.34 9.57
C TYR A 308 2.67 -17.77 10.92
N GLY A 309 2.95 -16.47 10.98
CA GLY A 309 3.47 -15.81 12.17
C GLY A 309 2.45 -15.64 13.31
N SER A 310 1.16 -15.75 13.03
CA SER A 310 0.08 -15.55 14.01
C SER A 310 -0.80 -16.78 14.27
N ARG A 311 -0.59 -17.89 13.56
CA ARG A 311 -1.45 -19.10 13.60
C ARG A 311 -1.80 -19.64 14.98
N ASP A 312 -0.92 -19.46 15.97
CA ASP A 312 -1.08 -20.02 17.32
C ASP A 312 -1.69 -19.01 18.33
N CYS A 313 -1.98 -17.77 17.89
CA CYS A 313 -2.37 -16.68 18.81
C CYS A 313 -3.35 -15.64 18.24
N ALA A 314 -3.63 -15.64 16.93
CA ALA A 314 -4.61 -14.73 16.35
C ALA A 314 -6.03 -15.27 16.53
N SER A 315 -6.97 -14.36 16.82
CA SER A 315 -8.39 -14.68 16.92
C SER A 315 -8.96 -15.16 15.58
N PRO A 316 -10.10 -15.88 15.56
CA PRO A 316 -10.77 -16.26 14.33
C PRO A 316 -11.09 -15.06 13.43
N ARG A 317 -11.47 -13.91 14.01
CA ARG A 317 -11.70 -12.67 13.26
C ARG A 317 -10.43 -12.19 12.53
N THR A 318 -9.29 -12.24 13.20
CA THR A 318 -8.00 -11.90 12.60
C THR A 318 -7.63 -12.88 11.48
N GLN A 319 -7.78 -14.18 11.70
CA GLN A 319 -7.49 -15.20 10.68
C GLN A 319 -8.42 -15.09 9.46
N SER A 320 -9.71 -14.83 9.68
CA SER A 320 -10.68 -14.57 8.61
C SER A 320 -10.28 -13.40 7.72
N MET A 321 -9.85 -12.27 8.32
CA MET A 321 -9.32 -11.13 7.57
C MET A 321 -8.11 -11.52 6.70
N LEU A 322 -7.19 -12.33 7.23
CA LEU A 322 -6.03 -12.80 6.47
C LEU A 322 -6.46 -13.70 5.29
N TYR A 323 -7.42 -14.61 5.48
CA TYR A 323 -7.98 -15.42 4.38
C TYR A 323 -8.69 -14.56 3.32
N ALA A 324 -9.39 -13.51 3.71
CA ALA A 324 -10.00 -12.57 2.76
C ALA A 324 -8.93 -11.82 1.94
N MET A 325 -7.81 -11.44 2.54
CA MET A 325 -6.67 -10.85 1.81
C MET A 325 -5.99 -11.85 0.88
N GLU A 326 -5.83 -13.11 1.31
CA GLU A 326 -5.33 -14.19 0.47
C GLU A 326 -6.24 -14.41 -0.77
N ALA A 327 -7.56 -14.41 -0.57
CA ALA A 327 -8.53 -14.50 -1.66
C ALA A 327 -8.35 -13.38 -2.68
N ARG A 328 -8.16 -12.14 -2.22
CA ARG A 328 -7.92 -10.98 -3.09
C ARG A 328 -6.61 -11.06 -3.86
N ALA A 329 -5.55 -11.58 -3.24
CA ALA A 329 -4.28 -11.81 -3.93
C ALA A 329 -4.47 -12.84 -5.05
N TYR A 330 -5.04 -14.01 -4.75
CA TYR A 330 -5.32 -15.03 -5.78
C TYR A 330 -6.26 -14.54 -6.88
N ALA A 331 -7.23 -13.69 -6.55
CA ALA A 331 -8.13 -13.08 -7.53
C ALA A 331 -7.37 -12.24 -8.56
N ASN A 332 -6.48 -11.38 -8.08
CA ASN A 332 -5.65 -10.52 -8.93
C ASN A 332 -4.58 -11.31 -9.72
N MET A 333 -4.22 -12.52 -9.27
CA MET A 333 -3.37 -13.46 -10.02
C MET A 333 -4.15 -14.34 -11.02
N GLY A 334 -5.48 -14.22 -11.09
CA GLY A 334 -6.30 -15.08 -11.95
C GLY A 334 -6.33 -16.55 -11.53
N GLN A 335 -6.27 -16.84 -10.22
CA GLN A 335 -6.32 -18.21 -9.68
C GLN A 335 -7.68 -18.51 -9.04
N PRO A 336 -8.74 -18.80 -9.82
CA PRO A 336 -10.11 -18.86 -9.31
C PRO A 336 -10.34 -19.99 -8.30
N GLY A 337 -9.71 -21.14 -8.50
CA GLY A 337 -9.84 -22.28 -7.57
C GLY A 337 -9.24 -21.97 -6.18
N LYS A 338 -8.13 -21.23 -6.13
CA LYS A 338 -7.51 -20.83 -4.85
C LYS A 338 -8.28 -19.69 -4.19
N CYS A 339 -8.71 -18.70 -4.98
CA CYS A 339 -9.56 -17.60 -4.51
C CYS A 339 -10.84 -18.12 -3.84
N LYS A 340 -11.60 -19.01 -4.51
CA LYS A 340 -12.84 -19.59 -3.94
C LYS A 340 -12.60 -20.33 -2.63
N ARG A 341 -11.50 -21.08 -2.51
CA ARG A 341 -11.15 -21.75 -1.26
C ARG A 341 -10.83 -20.74 -0.15
N ALA A 342 -10.04 -19.71 -0.45
CA ALA A 342 -9.69 -18.69 0.54
C ALA A 342 -10.92 -17.87 0.98
N VAL A 343 -11.84 -17.54 0.08
CA VAL A 343 -13.16 -16.94 0.41
C VAL A 343 -13.91 -17.81 1.41
N ARG A 344 -14.03 -19.12 1.12
CA ARG A 344 -14.72 -20.05 2.01
C ARG A 344 -14.04 -20.16 3.37
N MET A 345 -12.71 -20.23 3.42
CA MET A 345 -11.96 -20.22 4.68
C MET A 345 -12.22 -18.95 5.47
N ALA A 346 -12.28 -17.79 4.82
CA ALA A 346 -12.60 -16.53 5.48
C ALA A 346 -14.01 -16.56 6.10
N GLU A 347 -15.01 -17.08 5.38
CA GLU A 347 -16.39 -17.21 5.85
C GLU A 347 -16.52 -18.21 7.01
N ASP A 348 -15.99 -19.42 6.83
CA ASP A 348 -16.04 -20.49 7.84
C ASP A 348 -15.35 -20.01 9.14
N THR A 349 -14.14 -19.43 9.05
CA THR A 349 -13.39 -18.93 10.22
C THR A 349 -14.03 -17.68 10.85
N PHE A 350 -14.73 -16.84 10.09
CA PHE A 350 -15.47 -15.72 10.69
C PHE A 350 -16.62 -16.20 11.58
N GLY A 351 -17.29 -17.29 11.17
CA GLY A 351 -18.37 -17.91 11.94
C GLY A 351 -17.93 -18.41 13.33
N GLU A 352 -16.65 -18.77 13.47
CA GLU A 352 -16.05 -19.20 14.75
C GLU A 352 -15.78 -18.02 15.71
N ALA A 353 -15.87 -16.77 15.25
CA ALA A 353 -15.53 -15.60 16.07
C ALA A 353 -16.50 -15.35 17.24
N GLU A 354 -17.73 -15.86 17.17
CA GLU A 354 -18.71 -15.75 18.27
C GLU A 354 -18.41 -16.72 19.44
N GLU A 355 -17.72 -17.82 19.15
CA GLU A 355 -17.35 -18.86 20.12
C GLU A 355 -15.98 -18.60 20.78
N TRP A 356 -15.32 -17.50 20.40
CA TRP A 356 -14.00 -17.16 20.90
C TRP A 356 -14.08 -16.47 22.28
N ASP A 357 -13.37 -17.04 23.26
CA ASP A 357 -13.45 -16.63 24.67
C ASP A 357 -12.80 -15.26 24.96
N GLU A 358 -11.79 -14.87 24.19
CA GLU A 358 -11.06 -13.61 24.43
C GLU A 358 -11.65 -12.45 23.62
N PRO A 359 -11.85 -11.26 24.20
CA PRO A 359 -12.35 -10.12 23.45
C PRO A 359 -11.33 -9.69 22.39
N ASP A 360 -11.83 -9.38 21.21
CA ASP A 360 -10.98 -8.88 20.13
C ASP A 360 -10.36 -7.52 20.49
N PRO A 361 -9.06 -7.32 20.18
CA PRO A 361 -8.44 -6.01 20.24
C PRO A 361 -9.18 -4.98 19.39
N ASP A 362 -9.17 -3.71 19.81
CA ASP A 362 -9.86 -2.64 19.09
C ASP A 362 -9.44 -2.53 17.61
N TRP A 363 -8.16 -2.75 17.31
CA TRP A 363 -7.63 -2.63 15.95
C TRP A 363 -8.21 -3.64 14.95
N ILE A 364 -8.79 -4.77 15.36
CA ILE A 364 -9.42 -5.74 14.43
C ILE A 364 -10.92 -5.51 14.27
N ARG A 365 -11.56 -4.68 15.12
CA ARG A 365 -13.02 -4.52 15.14
C ARG A 365 -13.60 -3.91 13.86
N PHE A 366 -12.78 -3.25 13.04
CA PHE A 366 -13.21 -2.78 11.72
C PHE A 366 -13.62 -3.96 10.83
N PHE A 367 -13.00 -5.14 10.97
CA PHE A 367 -13.31 -6.32 10.17
C PHE A 367 -14.61 -6.99 10.64
N SER A 368 -15.70 -6.33 10.28
CA SER A 368 -17.08 -6.74 10.56
C SER A 368 -17.62 -7.70 9.49
N GLU A 369 -18.84 -8.21 9.70
CA GLU A 369 -19.58 -8.99 8.69
C GLU A 369 -19.66 -8.21 7.36
N ALA A 370 -19.84 -6.87 7.42
CA ALA A 370 -19.90 -6.01 6.25
C ALA A 370 -18.57 -5.95 5.48
N GLU A 371 -17.45 -5.83 6.20
CA GLU A 371 -16.11 -5.86 5.58
C GLU A 371 -15.81 -7.24 4.97
N LEU A 372 -16.15 -8.35 5.64
CA LEU A 372 -15.98 -9.71 5.09
C LEU A 372 -16.68 -9.85 3.73
N TYR A 373 -17.97 -9.50 3.67
CA TYR A 373 -18.73 -9.55 2.42
C TYR A 373 -18.15 -8.62 1.34
N GLY A 374 -17.72 -7.42 1.73
CA GLY A 374 -17.08 -6.46 0.84
C GLY A 374 -15.78 -7.03 0.23
N GLU A 375 -14.89 -7.61 1.04
CA GLU A 375 -13.63 -8.19 0.57
C GLU A 375 -13.82 -9.44 -0.28
N ASN A 376 -14.76 -10.32 0.08
CA ASN A 376 -15.08 -11.51 -0.70
C ASN A 376 -15.69 -11.13 -2.05
N SER A 377 -16.59 -10.14 -2.07
CA SER A 377 -17.11 -9.59 -3.31
C SER A 377 -16.02 -8.96 -4.18
N HIS A 378 -15.12 -8.17 -3.58
CA HIS A 378 -13.98 -7.60 -4.28
C HIS A 378 -13.11 -8.68 -4.93
N SER A 379 -12.91 -9.82 -4.26
CA SER A 379 -12.19 -10.97 -4.82
C SER A 379 -12.86 -11.51 -6.09
N TYR A 380 -14.18 -11.70 -6.08
CA TYR A 380 -14.90 -12.16 -7.27
C TYR A 380 -14.97 -11.12 -8.39
N ARG A 381 -15.13 -9.84 -8.04
CA ARG A 381 -15.09 -8.74 -9.00
C ARG A 381 -13.72 -8.65 -9.68
N ASP A 382 -12.64 -8.74 -8.92
CA ASP A 382 -11.28 -8.68 -9.45
C ASP A 382 -10.99 -9.91 -10.34
N LEU A 383 -11.46 -11.10 -9.94
CA LEU A 383 -11.45 -12.30 -10.83
C LEU A 383 -12.23 -12.08 -12.11
N ALA A 384 -13.39 -11.42 -12.05
CA ALA A 384 -14.17 -11.10 -13.24
C ALA A 384 -13.34 -10.29 -14.23
N TYR A 385 -12.66 -9.24 -13.76
CA TYR A 385 -11.76 -8.43 -14.60
C TYR A 385 -10.60 -9.22 -15.18
N VAL A 386 -9.87 -9.97 -14.35
CA VAL A 386 -8.71 -10.76 -14.80
C VAL A 386 -9.11 -11.83 -15.80
N ALA A 387 -10.30 -12.44 -15.63
CA ALA A 387 -10.86 -13.44 -16.54
C ALA A 387 -11.61 -12.85 -17.74
N GLY A 388 -11.29 -11.62 -18.16
CA GLY A 388 -11.88 -11.01 -19.37
C GLY A 388 -13.33 -10.54 -19.20
N ARG A 389 -13.67 -9.99 -18.03
CA ARG A 389 -15.02 -9.54 -17.64
C ARG A 389 -16.04 -10.68 -17.61
N SER A 390 -15.66 -11.79 -16.97
CA SER A 390 -16.50 -12.99 -16.86
C SER A 390 -17.81 -12.69 -16.10
N PRO A 391 -18.99 -12.88 -16.72
CA PRO A 391 -20.29 -12.71 -16.06
C PRO A 391 -20.46 -13.66 -14.87
N THR A 392 -19.92 -14.87 -14.96
CA THR A 392 -19.99 -15.87 -13.88
C THR A 392 -19.40 -15.36 -12.57
N TYR A 393 -18.30 -14.61 -12.61
CA TYR A 393 -17.69 -14.06 -11.40
C TYR A 393 -18.38 -12.78 -10.95
N ALA A 394 -18.92 -11.98 -11.87
CA ALA A 394 -19.76 -10.84 -11.52
C ALA A 394 -21.02 -11.28 -10.75
N SER A 395 -21.70 -12.34 -11.19
CA SER A 395 -22.85 -12.94 -10.50
C SER A 395 -22.52 -13.53 -9.12
N LEU A 396 -21.25 -13.89 -8.86
CA LEU A 396 -20.81 -14.28 -7.51
C LEU A 396 -20.50 -13.06 -6.63
N ALA A 397 -20.03 -11.96 -7.24
CA ALA A 397 -19.67 -10.74 -6.52
C ALA A 397 -20.92 -9.96 -6.06
N GLU A 398 -21.96 -9.90 -6.89
CA GLU A 398 -23.17 -9.11 -6.66
C GLU A 398 -23.87 -9.37 -5.31
N PRO A 399 -24.29 -10.60 -4.96
CA PRO A 399 -25.02 -10.83 -3.72
C PRO A 399 -24.19 -10.50 -2.47
N LEU A 400 -22.88 -10.74 -2.53
CA LEU A 400 -21.96 -10.40 -1.45
C LEU A 400 -21.81 -8.87 -1.32
N MET A 401 -21.67 -8.16 -2.45
CA MET A 401 -21.57 -6.70 -2.42
C MET A 401 -22.87 -6.06 -1.92
N GLN A 402 -24.02 -6.56 -2.37
CA GLN A 402 -25.32 -6.07 -1.91
C GLN A 402 -25.45 -6.21 -0.39
N ARG A 403 -25.05 -7.37 0.16
CA ARG A 403 -25.05 -7.59 1.61
C ARG A 403 -24.12 -6.62 2.34
N ALA A 404 -22.92 -6.38 1.82
CA ALA A 404 -22.00 -5.39 2.37
C ALA A 404 -22.61 -3.97 2.38
N VAL A 405 -23.18 -3.53 1.26
CA VAL A 405 -23.87 -2.25 1.11
C VAL A 405 -25.02 -2.11 2.12
N ASP A 406 -25.87 -3.13 2.25
CA ASP A 406 -27.02 -3.13 3.17
C ASP A 406 -26.60 -3.02 4.65
N LEU A 407 -25.48 -3.65 5.02
CA LEU A 407 -24.93 -3.57 6.37
C LEU A 407 -24.29 -2.20 6.63
N PHE A 408 -23.47 -1.70 5.71
CA PHE A 408 -22.86 -0.37 5.83
C PHE A 408 -23.87 0.78 5.78
N ALA A 409 -25.01 0.61 5.10
CA ALA A 409 -26.08 1.61 5.09
C ALA A 409 -26.67 1.87 6.50
N LYS A 410 -26.54 0.90 7.41
CA LYS A 410 -26.98 0.99 8.81
C LYS A 410 -25.88 1.50 9.74
N ASP A 411 -24.66 1.64 9.23
CA ASP A 411 -23.48 2.03 9.97
C ASP A 411 -23.16 3.52 9.75
N SER A 412 -23.44 4.34 10.76
CA SER A 412 -23.15 5.77 10.70
C SER A 412 -21.68 6.13 10.92
N GLU A 413 -20.85 5.18 11.37
CA GLU A 413 -19.45 5.41 11.70
C GLU A 413 -18.54 5.20 10.48
N HIS A 414 -18.77 4.14 9.68
CA HIS A 414 -17.87 3.74 8.59
C HIS A 414 -18.28 4.28 7.21
N GLN A 415 -18.58 5.58 7.13
CA GLN A 415 -19.07 6.24 5.89
C GLN A 415 -18.09 6.11 4.71
N ARG A 416 -16.77 6.08 4.97
CA ARG A 416 -15.76 5.84 3.94
C ARG A 416 -15.87 4.43 3.35
N SER A 417 -16.01 3.40 4.20
CA SER A 417 -16.19 2.02 3.74
C SER A 417 -17.53 1.88 3.00
N TYR A 418 -18.58 2.56 3.46
CA TYR A 418 -19.86 2.59 2.76
C TYR A 418 -19.73 3.13 1.32
N ALA A 419 -19.09 4.30 1.14
CA ALA A 419 -18.84 4.87 -0.18
C ALA A 419 -18.05 3.92 -1.08
N LEU A 420 -17.02 3.24 -0.55
CA LEU A 420 -16.22 2.29 -1.33
C LEU A 420 -17.03 1.06 -1.76
N ASN A 421 -17.94 0.56 -0.94
CA ASN A 421 -18.80 -0.57 -1.28
C ASN A 421 -19.90 -0.16 -2.27
N LEU A 422 -20.46 1.06 -2.19
CA LEU A 422 -21.33 1.61 -3.24
C LEU A 422 -20.62 1.66 -4.61
N ILE A 423 -19.36 2.12 -4.64
CA ILE A 423 -18.55 2.09 -5.87
C ILE A 423 -18.25 0.65 -6.29
N GLY A 424 -18.04 -0.25 -5.33
CA GLY A 424 -17.91 -1.68 -5.54
C GLY A 424 -19.12 -2.24 -6.30
N MET A 425 -20.33 -1.91 -5.85
CA MET A 425 -21.59 -2.32 -6.47
C MET A 425 -21.77 -1.72 -7.87
N ALA A 426 -21.48 -0.42 -8.04
CA ALA A 426 -21.47 0.20 -9.36
C ALA A 426 -20.55 -0.53 -10.34
N THR A 427 -19.35 -0.92 -9.86
CA THR A 427 -18.38 -1.68 -10.66
C THR A 427 -18.91 -3.07 -11.04
N VAL A 428 -19.65 -3.74 -10.16
CA VAL A 428 -20.28 -5.05 -10.43
C VAL A 428 -21.36 -4.91 -11.50
N HIS A 429 -22.22 -3.90 -11.43
CA HIS A 429 -23.23 -3.64 -12.47
C HIS A 429 -22.60 -3.31 -13.84
N LEU A 430 -21.47 -2.58 -13.89
CA LEU A 430 -20.74 -2.38 -15.15
C LEU A 430 -20.22 -3.69 -15.74
N LEU A 431 -19.77 -4.63 -14.90
CA LEU A 431 -19.37 -5.98 -15.36
C LEU A 431 -20.55 -6.78 -15.90
N GLN A 432 -21.75 -6.57 -15.35
CA GLN A 432 -23.01 -7.20 -15.81
C GLN A 432 -23.65 -6.48 -17.01
N ARG A 433 -23.08 -5.35 -17.45
CA ARG A 433 -23.60 -4.47 -18.51
C ARG A 433 -24.94 -3.82 -18.15
N GLU A 434 -25.04 -3.38 -16.90
CA GLU A 434 -26.18 -2.66 -16.31
C GLU A 434 -25.74 -1.22 -15.95
N PRO A 435 -25.50 -0.35 -16.96
CA PRO A 435 -24.94 0.98 -16.74
C PRO A 435 -25.88 1.92 -15.97
N GLU A 436 -27.20 1.74 -16.05
CA GLU A 436 -28.19 2.55 -15.33
C GLU A 436 -28.07 2.32 -13.81
N GLN A 437 -28.01 1.04 -13.39
CA GLN A 437 -27.79 0.65 -12.00
C GLN A 437 -26.42 1.13 -11.53
N SER A 438 -25.38 0.98 -12.36
CA SER A 438 -24.06 1.51 -12.04
C SER A 438 -24.09 3.03 -11.78
N ALA A 439 -24.79 3.79 -12.62
CA ALA A 439 -24.86 5.25 -12.49
C ALA A 439 -25.56 5.66 -11.20
N GLN A 440 -26.60 4.93 -10.78
CA GLN A 440 -27.28 5.15 -9.51
C GLN A 440 -26.34 4.91 -8.31
N TYR A 441 -25.65 3.76 -8.24
CA TYR A 441 -24.73 3.49 -7.13
C TYR A 441 -23.52 4.43 -7.11
N ALA A 442 -23.00 4.84 -8.28
CA ALA A 442 -21.94 5.83 -8.36
C ALA A 442 -22.40 7.21 -7.86
N THR A 443 -23.63 7.60 -8.19
CA THR A 443 -24.31 8.80 -7.67
C THR A 443 -24.43 8.76 -6.15
N ASP A 444 -24.86 7.64 -5.59
CA ASP A 444 -25.01 7.47 -4.15
C ASP A 444 -23.64 7.55 -3.46
N ALA A 445 -22.62 6.93 -4.06
CA ALA A 445 -21.25 7.03 -3.59
C ALA A 445 -20.73 8.47 -3.58
N MET A 446 -21.02 9.27 -4.62
CA MET A 446 -20.64 10.69 -4.68
C MET A 446 -21.30 11.51 -3.57
N THR A 447 -22.55 11.21 -3.23
CA THR A 447 -23.28 11.86 -2.15
C THR A 447 -22.62 11.61 -0.79
N VAL A 448 -22.13 10.38 -0.55
CA VAL A 448 -21.36 10.05 0.65
C VAL A 448 -19.96 10.65 0.59
N ALA A 449 -19.29 10.61 -0.57
CA ALA A 449 -17.94 11.12 -0.79
C ALA A 449 -17.80 12.60 -0.41
N LYS A 450 -18.82 13.43 -0.66
CA LYS A 450 -18.85 14.85 -0.23
C LYS A 450 -18.66 15.05 1.29
N LYS A 451 -19.02 14.05 2.09
CA LYS A 451 -18.95 14.12 3.57
C LYS A 451 -17.64 13.55 4.13
N VAL A 452 -16.82 12.89 3.31
CA VAL A 452 -15.58 12.23 3.73
C VAL A 452 -14.38 12.79 2.97
N ARG A 453 -13.22 12.91 3.63
CA ARG A 453 -11.98 13.34 2.96
C ARG A 453 -11.12 12.13 2.61
N SER A 454 -11.34 11.54 1.44
CA SER A 454 -10.57 10.37 0.96
C SER A 454 -10.24 10.47 -0.53
N GLU A 455 -8.94 10.57 -0.84
CA GLU A 455 -8.47 10.58 -2.22
C GLU A 455 -8.69 9.22 -2.90
N ARG A 456 -8.59 8.13 -2.13
CA ARG A 456 -8.91 6.77 -2.56
C ARG A 456 -10.36 6.65 -3.07
N VAL A 457 -11.33 7.23 -2.35
CA VAL A 457 -12.74 7.26 -2.78
C VAL A 457 -12.89 8.04 -4.07
N ASN A 458 -12.35 9.27 -4.13
CA ASN A 458 -12.41 10.12 -5.33
C ASN A 458 -11.81 9.44 -6.56
N THR A 459 -10.62 8.88 -6.43
CA THR A 459 -9.93 8.13 -7.49
C THR A 459 -10.77 6.97 -7.99
N ARG A 460 -11.43 6.23 -7.08
CA ARG A 460 -12.24 5.07 -7.45
C ARG A 460 -13.56 5.46 -8.11
N ILE A 461 -14.20 6.55 -7.69
CA ILE A 461 -15.37 7.13 -8.38
C ILE A 461 -14.98 7.48 -9.80
N ARG A 462 -13.93 8.30 -10.00
CA ARG A 462 -13.47 8.70 -11.34
C ARG A 462 -13.19 7.51 -12.24
N LYS A 463 -12.43 6.53 -11.76
CA LYS A 463 -12.13 5.30 -12.52
C LYS A 463 -13.38 4.51 -12.93
N THR A 464 -14.40 4.51 -12.08
CA THR A 464 -15.68 3.82 -12.35
C THR A 464 -16.47 4.59 -13.40
N VAL A 465 -16.56 5.91 -13.29
CA VAL A 465 -17.20 6.79 -14.30
C VAL A 465 -16.47 6.71 -15.63
N ASP A 466 -15.14 6.79 -15.66
CA ASP A 466 -14.33 6.64 -16.89
C ASP A 466 -14.60 5.29 -17.58
N THR A 467 -14.79 4.23 -16.79
CA THR A 467 -15.14 2.89 -17.30
C THR A 467 -16.54 2.87 -17.89
N ALA A 468 -17.51 3.50 -17.23
CA ALA A 468 -18.87 3.65 -17.74
C ALA A 468 -18.90 4.46 -19.05
N VAL A 469 -18.21 5.60 -19.11
CA VAL A 469 -18.12 6.46 -20.30
C VAL A 469 -17.49 5.72 -21.47
N ARG A 470 -16.38 5.00 -21.25
CA ARG A 470 -15.71 4.25 -22.31
C ARG A 470 -16.62 3.19 -22.94
N ASP A 471 -17.44 2.53 -22.13
CA ASP A 471 -18.20 1.36 -22.56
C ASP A 471 -19.66 1.70 -22.93
N PHE A 472 -20.20 2.83 -22.45
CA PHE A 472 -21.61 3.22 -22.51
C PHE A 472 -21.86 4.75 -22.60
N GLY A 473 -20.90 5.54 -23.11
CA GLY A 473 -20.95 7.01 -23.07
C GLY A 473 -22.10 7.70 -23.81
N ASP A 474 -22.86 6.98 -24.64
CA ASP A 474 -24.04 7.52 -25.32
C ASP A 474 -25.33 7.44 -24.48
N LEU A 475 -25.31 6.73 -23.33
CA LEU A 475 -26.45 6.61 -22.44
C LEU A 475 -26.65 7.87 -21.59
N HIS A 476 -27.90 8.29 -21.46
CA HIS A 476 -28.27 9.51 -20.75
C HIS A 476 -27.78 9.50 -19.29
N GLU A 477 -27.93 8.37 -18.61
CA GLU A 477 -27.54 8.15 -17.22
C GLU A 477 -26.03 8.30 -17.01
N VAL A 478 -25.23 7.88 -18.00
CA VAL A 478 -23.76 7.97 -17.96
C VAL A 478 -23.29 9.40 -18.26
N VAL A 479 -23.97 10.10 -19.16
CA VAL A 479 -23.74 11.53 -19.43
C VAL A 479 -24.05 12.36 -18.17
N ASP A 480 -25.23 12.17 -17.57
CA ASP A 480 -25.64 12.87 -16.34
C ASP A 480 -24.66 12.60 -15.18
N LEU A 481 -24.23 11.35 -14.99
CA LEU A 481 -23.22 10.98 -14.00
C LEU A 481 -21.90 11.74 -14.22
N THR A 482 -21.48 11.90 -15.48
CA THR A 482 -20.23 12.59 -15.84
C THR A 482 -20.32 14.09 -15.57
N ASP A 483 -21.44 14.71 -15.94
CA ASP A 483 -21.71 16.13 -15.67
C ASP A 483 -21.74 16.40 -14.17
N ARG A 484 -22.40 15.52 -13.40
CA ARG A 484 -22.42 15.59 -11.94
C ARG A 484 -21.03 15.41 -11.34
N LEU A 485 -20.22 14.48 -11.84
CA LEU A 485 -18.85 14.28 -11.36
C LEU A 485 -18.01 15.55 -11.51
N ALA A 486 -18.14 16.24 -12.65
CA ALA A 486 -17.43 17.49 -12.92
C ALA A 486 -17.82 18.62 -11.94
N VAL A 487 -19.09 18.68 -11.53
CA VAL A 487 -19.59 19.70 -10.60
C VAL A 487 -19.31 19.35 -9.14
N GLU A 488 -19.54 18.10 -8.77
CA GLU A 488 -19.55 17.66 -7.37
C GLU A 488 -18.17 17.26 -6.84
N LEU A 489 -17.26 16.80 -7.72
CA LEU A 489 -15.90 16.40 -7.40
C LEU A 489 -14.92 16.92 -8.48
N PRO A 490 -14.65 18.24 -8.53
CA PRO A 490 -13.73 18.82 -9.52
C PRO A 490 -12.28 18.29 -9.33
N GLU A 491 -11.50 18.19 -10.42
CA GLU A 491 -10.11 17.68 -10.39
C GLU A 491 -9.16 18.53 -9.55
N THR A 492 -9.47 19.82 -9.39
CA THR A 492 -8.72 20.75 -8.55
C THR A 492 -9.65 21.27 -7.47
N ALA A 493 -9.43 20.88 -6.22
CA ALA A 493 -9.96 21.65 -5.10
C ALA A 493 -9.36 23.06 -5.20
N GLU A 494 -10.19 24.10 -5.29
CA GLU A 494 -9.72 25.46 -5.02
C GLU A 494 -9.06 25.45 -3.64
N ALA A 495 -7.78 25.80 -3.60
CA ALA A 495 -7.04 25.90 -2.35
C ALA A 495 -7.69 27.00 -1.51
N VAL A 496 -8.35 26.62 -0.42
CA VAL A 496 -8.75 27.53 0.66
C VAL A 496 -7.74 27.44 1.79
#